data_AF-A0A944KF21-F1
#
_entry.id   AF-A0A944KF21-F1
#
_cell.length_a   1.000
_cell.length_b   1.000
_cell.length_c   1.000
_cell.angle_alpha   90.00
_cell.angle_beta   90.00
_cell.angle_gamma   90.00
#
_symmetry.space_group_name_H-M   'P 1'
#
loop_
_entity.id
_entity.type
_entity.pdbx_description
1 polymer ?
#
loop_
_entity_poly.entity_id
_entity_poly.type
_entity_poly.pdbx_seq_one_letter_code
_entity_poly.pdbx_strand_id
1 'polypeptide(L)'
;MDEYPIDNVTIRKTCAEAEALAADCLTGGVEPRPGRVEELLALMHGHLRLLVDGVRETYADVPPGRLRALLDNMLALAGQLLEDPVRRGVVDLLPPPPVIRLLVLMNDAPEVFSGGALPPITDDSLTGPL
;
A
#
# COMPACT_ATOMS: atom_id res chain seq x y z
N MET A 1 22.60 10.80 3.45
CA MET A 1 21.76 10.47 2.29
C MET A 1 20.46 11.19 2.57
N ASP A 2 20.09 12.19 1.77
CA ASP A 2 18.84 12.91 2.02
C ASP A 2 17.70 11.94 1.76
N GLU A 3 17.08 11.47 2.84
CA GLU A 3 15.91 10.61 2.81
C GLU A 3 14.74 11.45 2.32
N TYR A 4 14.50 11.41 1.00
CA TYR A 4 13.25 11.93 0.47
C TYR A 4 12.13 10.99 0.93
N PRO A 5 11.13 11.50 1.67
CA PRO A 5 10.02 10.66 2.11
C PRO A 5 9.31 10.07 0.89
N ILE A 6 8.83 8.82 1.03
CA ILE A 6 8.05 8.13 0.00
C ILE A 6 6.86 9.02 -0.40
N ASP A 7 6.74 9.35 -1.69
CA ASP A 7 5.65 10.19 -2.20
C ASP A 7 4.35 9.40 -2.34
N ASN A 8 3.68 9.22 -1.20
CA ASN A 8 2.41 8.51 -1.11
C ASN A 8 1.29 9.17 -1.94
N VAL A 9 1.38 10.48 -2.24
CA VAL A 9 0.39 11.17 -3.08
C VAL A 9 0.50 10.69 -4.52
N THR A 10 1.72 10.65 -5.07
CA THR A 10 1.97 10.16 -6.43
C THR A 10 1.60 8.70 -6.56
N ILE A 11 1.95 7.86 -5.58
CA ILE A 11 1.61 6.43 -5.56
C ILE A 11 0.08 6.22 -5.64
N ARG A 12 -0.68 6.95 -4.81
CA ARG A 12 -2.15 6.86 -4.79
C ARG A 12 -2.77 7.30 -6.12
N LYS A 13 -2.21 8.33 -6.77
CA LYS A 13 -2.64 8.78 -8.10
C LYS A 13 -2.40 7.70 -9.16
N THR A 14 -1.22 7.08 -9.17
CA THR A 14 -0.93 5.97 -10.10
C THR A 14 -1.92 4.82 -9.95
N CYS A 15 -2.23 4.43 -8.70
CA CYS A 15 -3.23 3.37 -8.44
C CYS A 15 -4.63 3.74 -8.96
N ALA A 16 -5.08 4.96 -8.69
CA ALA A 16 -6.39 5.42 -9.16
C ALA A 16 -6.46 5.43 -10.69
N GLU A 17 -5.38 5.82 -11.35
CA GLU A 17 -5.32 5.82 -12.82
C GLU A 17 -5.33 4.41 -13.41
N ALA A 18 -4.60 3.47 -12.80
CA ALA A 18 -4.60 2.07 -13.22
C ALA A 18 -5.99 1.43 -13.10
N GLU A 19 -6.68 1.67 -12.00
CA GLU A 19 -8.05 1.17 -11.78
C GLU A 19 -9.06 1.81 -12.72
N ALA A 20 -9.00 3.12 -12.93
CA ALA A 20 -9.88 3.82 -13.87
C ALA A 20 -9.72 3.27 -15.28
N LEU A 21 -8.46 3.13 -15.75
CA LEU A 21 -8.19 2.52 -17.05
C LEU A 21 -8.72 1.09 -17.13
N ALA A 22 -8.51 0.28 -16.09
CA ALA A 22 -9.00 -1.09 -16.06
C ALA A 22 -10.52 -1.16 -16.11
N ALA A 23 -11.22 -0.33 -15.34
CA ALA A 23 -12.68 -0.27 -15.32
C ALA A 23 -13.25 0.18 -16.68
N ASP A 24 -12.67 1.22 -17.29
CA ASP A 24 -13.12 1.74 -18.59
C ASP A 24 -12.94 0.69 -19.71
N CYS A 25 -11.82 -0.04 -19.69
CA CYS A 25 -11.55 -1.10 -20.66
C CYS A 25 -12.46 -2.32 -20.45
N LEU A 26 -12.71 -2.74 -19.20
CA LEU A 26 -13.57 -3.88 -18.88
C LEU A 26 -15.04 -3.65 -19.20
N THR A 27 -15.49 -2.40 -19.17
CA THR A 27 -16.84 -2.00 -19.59
C THR A 27 -16.96 -1.80 -21.11
N GLY A 28 -15.86 -1.96 -21.86
CA GLY A 28 -15.81 -1.76 -23.31
C GLY A 28 -15.89 -0.30 -23.74
N GLY A 29 -15.72 0.64 -22.81
CA GLY A 29 -15.83 2.07 -23.08
C GLY A 29 -14.59 2.68 -23.72
N VAL A 30 -13.41 2.06 -23.53
CA VAL A 30 -12.12 2.58 -24.00
C VAL A 30 -11.19 1.43 -24.40
N GLU A 31 -10.45 1.62 -25.49
CA GLU A 31 -9.25 0.83 -25.78
C GLU A 31 -8.03 1.55 -25.21
N PRO A 32 -7.18 0.88 -24.42
CA PRO A 32 -6.01 1.52 -23.84
C PRO A 32 -5.03 1.91 -24.95
N ARG A 33 -4.40 3.07 -24.81
CA ARG A 33 -3.33 3.48 -25.74
C ARG A 33 -2.21 2.43 -25.74
N PRO A 34 -1.53 2.20 -26.89
CA PRO A 34 -0.37 1.33 -26.94
C PRO A 34 0.67 1.71 -25.89
N GLY A 35 1.18 0.74 -25.12
CA GLY A 35 2.20 0.99 -24.10
C GLY A 35 1.66 1.48 -22.75
N ARG A 36 0.40 1.93 -22.65
CA ARG A 36 -0.12 2.56 -21.43
C ARG A 36 -0.24 1.56 -20.28
N VAL A 37 -0.67 0.34 -20.59
CA VAL A 37 -0.78 -0.74 -19.60
C VAL A 37 0.61 -1.10 -19.08
N GLU A 38 1.60 -1.25 -19.96
CA GLU A 38 2.98 -1.54 -19.54
C GLU A 38 3.58 -0.43 -18.67
N GLU A 39 3.33 0.83 -19.02
CA GLU A 39 3.81 1.97 -18.26
C GLU A 39 3.23 1.98 -16.84
N LEU A 40 1.91 1.83 -16.71
CA LEU A 40 1.24 1.78 -15.41
C LEU A 40 1.69 0.58 -14.58
N LEU A 41 1.85 -0.59 -15.19
CA LEU A 41 2.39 -1.77 -14.52
C LEU A 41 3.81 -1.52 -14.01
N ALA A 42 4.70 -0.94 -14.84
CA ALA A 42 6.07 -0.63 -14.45
C ALA A 42 6.13 0.38 -13.29
N LEU A 43 5.30 1.42 -13.33
CA LEU A 43 5.18 2.39 -12.24
C LEU A 43 4.69 1.73 -10.95
N MET A 44 3.62 0.94 -11.02
CA MET A 44 3.09 0.23 -9.85
C MET A 44 4.08 -0.79 -9.27
N HIS A 45 4.85 -1.49 -10.11
CA HIS A 45 5.94 -2.37 -9.65
C HIS A 45 7.03 -1.60 -8.91
N GLY A 46 7.44 -0.44 -9.44
CA GLY A 46 8.39 0.45 -8.77
C GLY A 46 7.87 0.92 -7.40
N HIS A 47 6.61 1.37 -7.34
CA HIS A 47 5.95 1.79 -6.11
C HIS A 47 5.84 0.65 -5.10
N LEU A 48 5.47 -0.55 -5.56
CA LEU A 48 5.33 -1.72 -4.71
C LEU A 48 6.67 -2.10 -4.07
N ARG A 49 7.77 -2.07 -4.85
CA ARG A 49 9.11 -2.35 -4.34
C ARG A 49 9.55 -1.32 -3.28
N LEU A 50 9.36 -0.04 -3.58
CA LEU A 50 9.68 1.06 -2.66
C LEU A 50 8.93 0.91 -1.33
N LEU A 51 7.64 0.62 -1.39
CA LEU A 51 6.80 0.46 -0.21
C LEU A 51 7.15 -0.81 0.59
N VAL A 52 7.45 -1.93 -0.08
CA VAL A 52 7.88 -3.17 0.57
C VAL A 52 9.16 -2.94 1.36
N ASP A 53 10.14 -2.27 0.77
CA ASP A 53 11.41 -1.98 1.42
C ASP A 53 11.19 -1.04 2.63
N GLY A 54 10.38 0.02 2.48
CA GLY A 54 10.04 0.94 3.57
C GLY A 54 9.27 0.28 4.73
N VAL A 55 8.31 -0.61 4.44
CA VAL A 55 7.60 -1.38 5.48
C VAL A 55 8.53 -2.37 6.16
N ARG A 56 9.42 -3.05 5.43
CA ARG A 56 10.38 -3.99 6.05
C ARG A 56 11.30 -3.31 7.04
N GLU A 57 11.79 -2.12 6.69
CA GLU A 57 12.67 -1.33 7.54
C GLU A 57 11.92 -0.79 8.76
N THR A 58 10.77 -0.14 8.54
CA THR A 58 9.97 0.49 9.61
C THR A 58 9.50 -0.50 10.67
N TYR A 59 9.20 -1.74 10.26
CA TYR A 59 8.61 -2.76 11.14
C TYR A 59 9.57 -3.93 11.45
N ALA A 60 10.88 -3.74 11.26
CA ALA A 60 11.89 -4.78 11.49
C ALA A 60 11.81 -5.38 12.91
N ASP A 61 11.60 -4.51 13.91
CA ASP A 61 11.61 -4.86 15.34
C ASP A 61 10.23 -5.29 15.88
N VAL A 62 9.21 -5.41 15.04
CA VAL A 62 7.89 -5.86 15.50
C VAL A 62 7.97 -7.30 16.02
N PRO A 63 7.63 -7.56 17.30
CA PRO A 63 7.71 -8.88 17.90
C PRO A 63 6.64 -9.83 17.33
N PRO A 64 6.81 -11.16 17.50
CA PRO A 64 5.81 -12.14 17.08
C PRO A 64 4.42 -11.85 17.66
N GLY A 65 3.39 -11.95 16.82
CA GLY A 65 2.01 -11.66 17.20
C GLY A 65 1.10 -11.45 16.00
N ARG A 66 -0.13 -10.99 16.25
CA ARG A 66 -1.13 -10.75 15.19
C ARG A 66 -0.66 -9.74 14.15
N LEU A 67 -0.05 -8.65 14.59
CA LEU A 67 0.49 -7.63 13.69
C LEU A 67 1.64 -8.18 12.84
N ARG A 68 2.59 -8.91 13.45
CA ARG A 68 3.69 -9.52 12.71
C ARG A 68 3.19 -10.47 11.63
N ALA A 69 2.22 -11.33 11.96
CA ALA A 69 1.60 -12.22 10.98
C ALA A 69 0.89 -11.46 9.85
N LEU A 70 0.21 -10.34 10.15
CA LEU A 70 -0.39 -9.48 9.13
C LEU A 70 0.67 -8.87 8.21
N LEU A 71 1.75 -8.33 8.77
CA LEU A 71 2.88 -7.77 8.02
C LEU A 71 3.53 -8.82 7.13
N ASP A 72 3.84 -10.00 7.67
CA ASP A 72 4.47 -11.09 6.94
C ASP A 72 3.58 -11.56 5.76
N ASN A 73 2.27 -11.72 5.99
CA ASN A 73 1.32 -12.08 4.93
C ASN A 73 1.20 -11.00 3.85
N MET A 74 1.18 -9.73 4.24
CA MET A 74 1.13 -8.61 3.31
C MET A 74 2.41 -8.49 2.47
N LEU A 75 3.57 -8.65 3.09
CA LEU A 75 4.86 -8.64 2.41
C LEU A 75 5.02 -9.86 1.50
N ALA A 76 4.50 -11.02 1.89
CA ALA A 76 4.47 -12.20 1.04
C ALA A 76 3.59 -11.99 -0.20
N LEU A 77 2.40 -11.41 -0.04
CA LEU A 77 1.51 -11.07 -1.15
C LEU A 77 2.16 -10.05 -2.10
N ALA A 78 2.79 -9.01 -1.55
CA ALA A 78 3.52 -8.02 -2.34
C ALA A 78 4.71 -8.66 -3.09
N GLY A 79 5.43 -9.58 -2.45
CA GLY A 79 6.50 -10.36 -3.07
C GLY A 79 6.01 -11.19 -4.26
N GLN A 80 4.88 -11.88 -4.10
CA GLN A 80 4.26 -12.64 -5.20
C GLN A 80 3.93 -11.75 -6.40
N LEU A 81 3.37 -10.55 -6.15
CA LEU A 81 3.07 -9.59 -7.22
C LEU A 81 4.34 -9.04 -7.90
N LEU A 82 5.46 -8.92 -7.19
CA LEU A 82 6.75 -8.54 -7.76
C LEU A 82 7.38 -9.64 -8.60
N GLU A 83 7.14 -10.90 -8.23
CA GLU A 83 7.69 -12.09 -8.89
C GLU A 83 6.81 -12.61 -10.04
N ASP A 84 5.53 -12.22 -10.10
CA ASP A 84 4.59 -12.67 -11.12
C ASP A 84 5.05 -12.21 -12.52
N PRO A 85 5.25 -13.13 -13.49
CA PRO A 85 5.59 -12.75 -14.85
C PRO A 85 4.55 -11.78 -15.40
N VAL A 86 5.01 -10.55 -15.73
CA VAL A 86 4.16 -9.47 -16.25
C VAL A 86 3.40 -9.94 -17.49
N ARG A 87 2.14 -10.34 -17.28
CA ARG A 87 1.12 -10.32 -18.31
C ARG A 87 0.75 -8.85 -18.49
N ARG A 88 0.66 -8.41 -19.75
CA ARG A 88 0.53 -6.98 -20.12
C ARG A 88 -0.92 -6.62 -20.46
N GLY A 89 -1.86 -7.41 -19.95
CA GLY A 89 -3.29 -7.19 -20.14
C GLY A 89 -3.81 -6.14 -19.17
N VAL A 90 -4.92 -5.53 -19.54
CA VAL A 90 -5.66 -4.58 -18.69
C VAL A 90 -6.00 -5.18 -17.32
N VAL A 91 -6.34 -6.48 -17.27
CA VAL A 91 -6.70 -7.19 -16.03
C VAL A 91 -5.54 -7.21 -15.03
N ASP A 92 -4.30 -7.17 -15.52
CA ASP A 92 -3.11 -7.20 -14.69
C ASP A 92 -2.90 -5.89 -13.91
N LEU A 93 -3.64 -4.83 -14.25
CA LEU A 93 -3.67 -3.57 -13.49
C LEU A 93 -4.45 -3.67 -12.17
N LEU A 94 -5.31 -4.69 -12.01
CA LEU A 94 -6.22 -4.79 -10.86
C LEU A 94 -5.58 -5.33 -9.57
N PRO A 95 -4.65 -6.31 -9.60
CA PRO A 95 -4.08 -6.85 -8.38
C PRO A 95 -3.16 -5.90 -7.58
N PRO A 96 -2.28 -5.06 -8.18
CA PRO A 96 -1.36 -4.21 -7.42
C PRO A 96 -2.01 -3.10 -6.55
N PRO A 97 -3.00 -2.31 -7.03
CA PRO A 97 -3.59 -1.20 -6.27
C PRO A 97 -4.05 -1.51 -4.85
N PRO A 98 -4.80 -2.59 -4.54
CA PRO A 98 -5.22 -2.88 -3.16
C PRO A 98 -4.03 -3.18 -2.24
N VAL A 99 -3.00 -3.87 -2.73
CA VAL A 99 -1.80 -4.17 -1.94
C VAL A 99 -0.99 -2.90 -1.68
N ILE A 100 -0.81 -2.07 -2.71
CA ILE A 100 -0.15 -0.77 -2.58
C ILE A 100 -0.86 0.11 -1.53
N ARG A 101 -2.19 0.18 -1.55
CA ARG A 101 -2.94 0.97 -0.55
C ARG A 101 -2.73 0.51 0.88
N LEU A 102 -2.66 -0.80 1.11
CA LEU A 102 -2.40 -1.36 2.43
C LEU A 102 -0.99 -1.00 2.91
N LEU A 103 0.01 -1.08 2.04
CA LEU A 103 1.38 -0.69 2.38
C LEU A 103 1.54 0.82 2.57
N VAL A 104 0.82 1.65 1.79
CA VAL A 104 0.76 3.10 2.00
C VAL A 104 0.15 3.42 3.36
N LEU A 105 -0.94 2.75 3.76
CA LEU A 105 -1.53 2.94 5.10
C LEU A 105 -0.54 2.64 6.22
N MET A 106 0.27 1.59 6.05
CA MET A 106 1.32 1.23 7.01
C MET A 106 2.48 2.24 7.04
N ASN A 107 2.78 2.92 5.93
CA ASN A 107 3.80 3.98 5.87
C ASN A 107 3.28 5.33 6.39
N ASP A 108 1.99 5.65 6.19
CA ASP A 108 1.40 6.93 6.60
C ASP A 108 1.11 7.00 8.11
N ALA A 109 0.93 5.86 8.77
CA ALA A 109 0.54 5.79 10.18
C ALA A 109 1.33 4.73 10.97
N PRO A 110 2.67 4.76 10.97
CA PRO A 110 3.49 3.74 11.64
C PRO A 110 3.14 3.58 13.12
N GLU A 111 2.82 4.67 13.81
CA GLU A 111 2.44 4.71 15.22
C GLU A 111 1.16 3.95 15.57
N VAL A 112 0.21 3.87 14.62
CA VAL A 112 -1.06 3.13 14.79
C VAL A 112 -0.79 1.63 14.82
N PHE A 113 0.22 1.20 14.07
CA PHE A 113 0.55 -0.21 13.93
C PHE A 113 1.70 -0.63 14.85
N SER A 114 2.67 0.22 15.16
CA SER A 114 3.83 -0.11 16.00
C SER A 114 3.51 -0.22 17.51
N GLY A 115 2.24 -0.17 17.90
CA GLY A 115 1.82 -0.30 19.29
C GLY A 115 2.14 0.93 20.13
N GLY A 116 2.26 2.12 19.51
CA GLY A 116 2.28 3.37 20.23
C GLY A 116 1.10 3.38 21.20
N ALA A 117 1.37 3.56 22.49
CA ALA A 117 0.34 3.61 23.51
C ALA A 117 -0.75 4.58 23.02
N LEU A 118 -1.96 4.07 22.79
CA LEU A 118 -3.13 4.93 22.72
C LEU A 118 -3.01 5.85 23.95
N PRO A 119 -3.04 7.18 23.79
CA PRO A 119 -3.02 8.05 24.94
C PRO A 119 -4.11 7.55 25.90
N PRO A 120 -3.78 7.32 27.19
CA PRO A 120 -4.78 6.83 28.12
C PRO A 120 -5.99 7.76 28.01
N ILE A 121 -7.16 7.19 27.77
CA ILE A 121 -8.40 7.93 27.89
C ILE A 121 -8.46 8.31 29.36
N THR A 122 -8.04 9.53 29.68
CA THR A 122 -8.26 10.12 30.99
C THR A 122 -9.75 10.34 31.09
N ASP A 123 -10.40 9.44 31.81
CA ASP A 123 -11.83 9.52 32.14
C ASP A 123 -12.02 10.65 33.17
N ASP A 124 -11.85 11.90 32.73
CA ASP A 124 -12.02 13.12 33.55
C ASP A 124 -13.50 13.44 33.81
N SER A 125 -14.40 12.48 33.61
CA SER A 125 -15.86 12.70 33.68
C SER A 125 -16.50 12.21 34.99
N LEU A 126 -15.76 11.67 35.95
CA LEU A 126 -16.35 11.04 37.16
C LEU A 126 -16.03 11.70 38.51
N THR A 127 -15.50 12.92 38.54
CA THR A 127 -15.45 13.72 39.78
C THR A 127 -16.29 14.97 39.68
N GLY A 128 -17.62 14.80 39.70
CA GLY A 128 -18.53 15.83 40.18
C GLY A 128 -18.44 15.94 41.72
N PRO A 129 -18.59 17.14 42.30
CA PRO A 129 -18.35 17.34 43.73
C PRO A 129 -19.39 16.64 44.60
N LEU A 130 -18.92 16.14 45.74
CA LEU A 130 -19.66 15.49 46.84
C LEU A 130 -20.80 16.36 47.39
#